data_AF-A0A2D4KF23-F1
#
_entry.id   AF-A0A2D4KF23-F1
#
_cell.length_a   1.000
_cell.length_b   1.000
_cell.length_c   1.000
_cell.angle_alpha   90.00
_cell.angle_beta   90.00
_cell.angle_gamma   90.00
#
_symmetry.space_group_name_H-M   'P 1'
#
loop_
_entity.id
_entity.type
_entity.pdbx_description
1 polymer ?
#
loop_
_entity_poly.entity_id
_entity_poly.type
_entity_poly.pdbx_seq_one_letter_code
_entity_poly.pdbx_strand_id
1 'polypeptide(L)'
;ASFKFLGVTIKDDLTWGAYIAALVKRAQQRLYYLRLLRKQQLNEKLLVTFYRCTRESILTYCTSVWFANGTGADRTALQRVNVIAQRIIGCPLPSLEELY
;
A
#
# COMPACT_ATOMS: atom_id res chain seq x y z
N ALA A 1 -25.66 -2.63 2.27
CA ALA A 1 -25.34 -1.49 1.40
C ALA A 1 -23.87 -1.11 1.58
N SER A 2 -23.32 -0.33 0.66
CA SER A 2 -21.99 0.27 0.80
C SER A 2 -22.02 1.70 0.29
N PHE A 3 -21.37 2.60 1.01
CA PHE A 3 -21.30 4.03 0.69
C PHE A 3 -19.85 4.42 0.44
N LYS A 4 -19.63 5.28 -0.57
CA LYS A 4 -18.30 5.79 -0.89
C LYS A 4 -18.16 7.22 -0.40
N PHE A 5 -17.31 7.42 0.59
CA PHE A 5 -17.03 8.74 1.16
C PHE A 5 -15.55 9.09 0.99
N LEU A 6 -15.27 10.21 0.33
CA LEU A 6 -13.91 10.73 0.09
C LEU A 6 -12.92 9.74 -0.58
N GLY A 7 -13.41 8.64 -1.16
CA GLY A 7 -12.57 7.61 -1.76
C GLY A 7 -12.40 6.35 -0.90
N VAL A 8 -13.00 6.33 0.29
CA VAL A 8 -13.15 5.17 1.17
C VAL A 8 -14.49 4.48 0.91
N THR A 9 -14.50 3.16 0.79
CA THR A 9 -15.73 2.36 0.71
C THR A 9 -16.08 1.88 2.11
N ILE A 10 -17.15 2.42 2.67
CA ILE A 10 -17.68 2.06 3.98
C ILE A 10 -18.84 1.10 3.74
N LYS A 11 -18.77 -0.11 4.29
CA LYS A 11 -19.90 -1.04 4.32
C LYS A 11 -20.68 -0.89 5.61
N ASP A 12 -21.96 -1.27 5.58
CA ASP A 12 -22.85 -1.23 6.75
C ASP A 12 -22.36 -2.15 7.89
N ASP A 13 -21.65 -3.23 7.56
CA ASP A 13 -21.03 -4.15 8.52
C ASP A 13 -19.64 -3.65 9.01
N LEU A 14 -19.24 -2.44 8.59
CA LEU A 14 -17.93 -1.84 8.83
C LEU A 14 -16.76 -2.75 8.43
N THR A 15 -16.98 -3.70 7.51
CA THR A 15 -15.91 -4.55 7.00
C THR A 15 -15.11 -3.79 5.95
N TRP A 16 -13.79 -3.78 6.12
CA TRP A 16 -12.86 -3.04 5.26
C TRP A 16 -12.33 -3.84 4.09
N GLY A 17 -12.64 -5.14 3.98
CA GLY A 17 -12.04 -6.03 2.98
C GLY A 17 -12.19 -5.54 1.54
N ALA A 18 -13.35 -4.97 1.17
CA ALA A 18 -13.55 -4.40 -0.17
C ALA A 18 -12.70 -3.15 -0.41
N TYR A 19 -12.56 -2.29 0.61
CA TYR A 19 -11.70 -1.12 0.56
C TYR A 19 -10.23 -1.52 0.48
N ILE A 20 -9.80 -2.48 1.30
CA ILE A 20 -8.42 -2.97 1.35
C ILE A 20 -8.06 -3.69 0.04
N ALA A 21 -8.96 -4.49 -0.53
CA ALA A 21 -8.74 -5.07 -1.86
C ALA A 21 -8.50 -3.99 -2.93
N ALA A 22 -9.28 -2.91 -2.90
CA ALA A 22 -9.06 -1.77 -3.79
C ALA A 22 -7.72 -1.06 -3.50
N LEU A 23 -7.33 -0.96 -2.23
CA LEU A 23 -6.06 -0.39 -1.79
C LEU A 23 -4.87 -1.21 -2.31
N VAL A 24 -4.92 -2.53 -2.14
CA VAL A 24 -3.93 -3.48 -2.67
C VAL A 24 -3.80 -3.33 -4.18
N LYS A 25 -4.92 -3.22 -4.91
CA LYS A 25 -4.89 -3.00 -6.36
C LYS A 25 -4.18 -1.71 -6.75
N ARG A 26 -4.43 -0.60 -6.05
CA ARG A 26 -3.71 0.67 -6.27
C ARG A 26 -2.22 0.52 -5.96
N ALA A 27 -1.88 -0.18 -4.89
CA ALA A 27 -0.49 -0.41 -4.51
C ALA A 27 0.25 -1.28 -5.55
N GLN A 28 -0.41 -2.30 -6.10
CA GLN A 28 0.11 -3.09 -7.22
C GLN A 28 0.36 -2.27 -8.48
N GLN A 29 -0.52 -1.30 -8.80
CA GLN A 29 -0.28 -0.36 -9.90
C GLN A 29 0.99 0.47 -9.65
N ARG A 30 1.26 0.89 -8.42
CA ARG A 30 2.51 1.59 -8.08
C ARG A 30 3.73 0.69 -8.21
N LEU A 31 3.64 -0.58 -7.83
CA LEU A 31 4.72 -1.56 -8.07
C LEU A 31 5.03 -1.72 -9.56
N TYR A 32 4.04 -1.65 -10.44
CA TYR A 32 4.27 -1.68 -11.88
C TYR A 32 5.18 -0.52 -12.33
N TYR A 33 4.87 0.72 -11.90
CA TYR A 33 5.72 1.87 -12.20
C TYR A 33 7.11 1.74 -11.56
N LEU A 34 7.20 1.26 -10.33
CA LEU A 34 8.49 1.00 -9.67
C LEU A 34 9.36 0.03 -10.47
N ARG A 35 8.77 -1.04 -11.02
CA ARG A 35 9.47 -1.98 -11.92
C ARG A 35 9.93 -1.29 -13.21
N LEU A 36 9.09 -0.44 -13.79
CA LEU A 36 9.44 0.30 -15.00
C LEU A 36 10.62 1.24 -14.75
N LEU A 37 10.60 1.97 -13.63
CA LEU A 37 11.68 2.86 -13.21
C LEU A 37 12.97 2.08 -12.93
N ARG A 38 12.90 0.90 -12.29
CA ARG A 38 14.07 0.05 -12.09
C ARG A 38 14.69 -0.41 -13.42
N LYS A 39 13.87 -0.72 -14.43
CA LYS A 39 14.36 -1.06 -15.77
C LYS A 39 15.11 0.09 -16.45
N GLN A 40 14.77 1.34 -16.13
CA GLN A 40 15.51 2.52 -16.60
C GLN A 40 16.79 2.79 -15.80
N GLN A 41 17.23 1.85 -14.95
CA GLN A 41 18.45 1.94 -14.14
C GLN A 41 18.52 3.17 -13.24
N LEU A 42 17.36 3.66 -12.79
CA LEU A 42 17.29 4.72 -11.78
C LEU A 42 18.04 4.30 -10.51
N ASN A 43 18.72 5.28 -9.91
CA ASN A 43 19.42 5.09 -8.65
C ASN A 43 18.45 4.59 -7.58
N GLU A 44 18.91 3.65 -6.76
CA GLU A 44 18.19 3.11 -5.60
C GLU A 44 17.57 4.23 -4.74
N LYS A 45 18.30 5.32 -4.47
CA LYS A 45 17.78 6.45 -3.68
C LYS A 45 16.50 7.04 -4.27
N LEU A 46 16.45 7.22 -5.60
CA LEU A 46 15.28 7.74 -6.28
C LEU A 46 14.11 6.76 -6.25
N LEU A 47 14.40 5.45 -6.37
CA LEU A 47 13.38 4.41 -6.25
C LEU A 47 12.78 4.35 -4.83
N VAL A 48 13.61 4.49 -3.79
CA VAL A 48 13.16 4.62 -2.40
C VAL A 48 12.29 5.84 -2.21
N THR A 49 12.71 7.01 -2.70
CA THR A 49 11.91 8.24 -2.60
C THR A 49 10.57 8.09 -3.33
N PHE A 50 10.58 7.58 -4.56
CA PHE A 50 9.35 7.33 -5.31
C PHE A 50 8.41 6.38 -4.56
N TYR A 51 8.96 5.28 -4.05
CA TYR A 51 8.17 4.31 -3.29
C TYR A 51 7.62 4.91 -2.00
N ARG A 52 8.41 5.67 -1.22
CA ARG A 52 7.93 6.37 -0.02
C ARG A 52 6.79 7.33 -0.36
N CYS A 53 6.97 8.22 -1.34
CA CYS A 53 5.93 9.19 -1.71
C CYS A 53 4.62 8.52 -2.16
N THR A 54 4.72 7.43 -2.92
CA THR A 54 3.53 6.72 -3.44
C THR A 54 2.93 5.73 -2.45
N ARG A 55 3.74 5.14 -1.57
CA ARG A 55 3.30 4.24 -0.50
C ARG A 55 2.63 5.04 0.60
N GLU A 56 3.29 6.05 1.16
CA GLU A 56 2.78 6.85 2.27
C GLU A 56 1.46 7.54 1.88
N SER A 57 1.38 8.13 0.68
CA SER A 57 0.10 8.73 0.23
C SER A 57 -1.06 7.73 0.14
N ILE A 58 -0.80 6.46 -0.18
CA ILE A 58 -1.84 5.42 -0.28
C ILE A 58 -2.13 4.80 1.10
N LEU A 59 -1.09 4.52 1.87
CA LEU A 59 -1.17 3.79 3.14
C LEU A 59 -1.43 4.69 4.35
N THR A 60 -1.36 6.02 4.24
CA THR A 60 -1.71 6.96 5.33
C THR A 60 -3.16 7.46 5.20
N TYR A 61 -3.78 7.30 4.03
CA TYR A 61 -5.16 7.73 3.82
C TYR A 61 -6.15 6.82 4.57
N CYS A 62 -6.82 7.40 5.57
CA CYS A 62 -7.83 6.78 6.44
C CYS A 62 -7.35 5.59 7.28
N THR A 63 -6.04 5.46 7.48
CA THR A 63 -5.37 4.29 8.09
C THR A 63 -5.77 4.02 9.52
N SER A 64 -5.96 5.07 10.33
CA SER A 64 -6.49 4.92 11.69
C SER A 64 -7.85 4.21 11.72
N VAL A 65 -8.65 4.34 10.66
CA VAL A 65 -9.99 3.75 10.58
C VAL A 65 -9.94 2.31 10.09
N TRP A 66 -9.21 2.02 9.00
CA TRP A 66 -9.22 0.68 8.39
C TRP A 66 -8.13 -0.25 8.93
N PHE A 67 -7.01 0.25 9.46
CA PHE A 67 -5.90 -0.60 9.91
C PHE A 67 -6.23 -1.32 11.22
N ALA A 68 -6.84 -0.61 12.17
CA ALA A 68 -7.31 -1.19 13.43
C ALA A 68 -8.43 -2.22 13.22
N ASN A 69 -9.33 -1.95 12.25
CA ASN A 69 -10.50 -2.77 11.96
C ASN A 69 -10.30 -3.78 10.81
N GLY A 70 -9.09 -3.86 10.24
CA GLY A 70 -8.73 -4.80 9.17
C GLY A 70 -8.34 -6.17 9.70
N THR A 71 -8.55 -7.21 8.91
CA THR A 71 -8.19 -8.58 9.30
C THR A 71 -6.67 -8.83 9.22
N GLY A 72 -6.17 -9.89 9.87
CA GLY A 72 -4.76 -10.29 9.71
C GLY A 72 -4.38 -10.61 8.25
N ALA A 73 -5.34 -11.14 7.47
CA ALA A 73 -5.15 -11.40 6.04
C ALA A 73 -4.97 -10.11 5.25
N ASP A 74 -5.74 -9.07 5.58
CA ASP A 74 -5.65 -7.74 4.96
C ASP A 74 -4.26 -7.10 5.18
N ARG A 75 -3.78 -7.12 6.43
CA ARG A 75 -2.43 -6.62 6.77
C ARG A 75 -1.34 -7.40 6.05
N THR A 76 -1.49 -8.73 5.98
CA THR A 76 -0.58 -9.61 5.24
C THR A 76 -0.53 -9.27 3.75
N ALA A 77 -1.67 -8.98 3.12
CA ALA A 77 -1.73 -8.61 1.71
C ALA A 77 -0.96 -7.32 1.42
N LEU A 78 -1.08 -6.31 2.29
CA LEU A 78 -0.32 -5.06 2.17
C LEU A 78 1.18 -5.27 2.45
N GLN A 79 1.53 -6.08 3.45
CA GLN A 79 2.93 -6.40 3.73
C GLN A 79 3.60 -7.11 2.55
N ARG A 80 2.88 -7.97 1.81
CA ARG A 80 3.40 -8.57 0.57
C ARG A 80 3.78 -7.53 -0.48
N VAL A 81 3.01 -6.45 -0.62
CA VAL A 81 3.36 -5.34 -1.54
C VAL A 81 4.68 -4.70 -1.10
N ASN A 82 4.87 -4.49 0.21
CA ASN A 82 6.10 -3.93 0.77
C ASN A 82 7.32 -4.82 0.51
N VAL A 83 7.18 -6.13 0.72
CA VAL A 83 8.24 -7.11 0.42
C VAL A 83 8.61 -7.12 -1.07
N ILE A 84 7.62 -7.02 -1.96
CA ILE A 84 7.88 -6.95 -3.40
C ILE A 84 8.61 -5.65 -3.77
N ALA A 85 8.22 -4.52 -3.19
CA ALA A 85 8.91 -3.24 -3.41
C ALA A 85 10.38 -3.33 -2.98
N GLN A 86 10.64 -3.87 -1.79
CA GLN A 86 11.99 -4.10 -1.27
C GLN A 86 12.84 -4.93 -2.24
N ARG A 87 12.27 -6.00 -2.81
CA ARG A 87 12.96 -6.81 -3.83
C ARG A 87 13.26 -6.06 -5.13
N ILE A 88 12.37 -5.16 -5.56
CA ILE A 88 12.57 -4.37 -6.78
C ILE A 88 13.67 -3.32 -6.57
N ILE A 89 13.66 -2.68 -5.40
CA ILE A 89 14.60 -1.61 -5.06
C ILE A 89 15.99 -2.18 -4.75
N GLY A 90 16.05 -3.27 -3.99
CA GLY A 90 17.30 -3.90 -3.54
C GLY A 90 17.72 -3.50 -2.12
N CYS A 91 16.91 -2.73 -1.40
CA CYS A 91 17.21 -2.27 -0.04
C CYS A 91 16.08 -2.66 0.95
N PRO A 92 16.39 -2.82 2.25
CA PRO A 92 15.36 -3.02 3.27
C PRO A 92 14.42 -1.81 3.34
N LEU A 93 13.11 -2.08 3.44
CA LEU A 93 12.09 -1.08 3.65
C LEU A 93 11.41 -1.33 5.01
N PRO A 94 11.04 -0.28 5.76
CA PRO A 94 10.36 -0.44 7.04
C PRO A 94 9.03 -1.16 6.83
N SER A 95 8.68 -2.01 7.79
CA SER A 95 7.44 -2.79 7.77
C SER A 95 6.22 -1.87 7.84
N LEU A 96 5.04 -2.39 7.49
CA LEU A 96 3.81 -1.60 7.63
C LEU A 96 3.52 -1.22 9.09
N GLU A 97 3.89 -2.10 10.03
CA GLU A 97 3.70 -1.89 11.47
C GLU A 97 4.69 -0.86 12.04
N GLU A 98 5.90 -0.75 11.50
CA GLU A 98 6.86 0.28 11.92
C GLU A 98 6.46 1.70 11.51
N LEU A 99 5.52 1.82 10.58
CA LEU A 99 5.05 3.11 10.04
C LEU A 99 3.74 3.57 10.68
N TYR A 100 3.16 2.76 11.57
CA TYR A 100 1.90 3.00 12.27
C TYR A 100 2.11 2.89 13.78
#